data_AF-C1FVC7-F1
#
_entry.id   AF-C1FVC7-F1
#
_cell.length_a   1.000
_cell.length_b   1.000
_cell.length_c   1.000
_cell.angle_alpha   90.00
_cell.angle_beta   90.00
_cell.angle_gamma   90.00
#
_symmetry.space_group_name_H-M   'P 1'
#
loop_
_entity.id
_entity.type
_entity.pdbx_description
1 polymer ?
#
loop_
_entity_poly.entity_id
_entity_poly.type
_entity_poly.pdbx_seq_one_letter_code
_entity_poly.pdbx_strand_id
1 'polypeptide(L)'
;MCKKYPNKNTAIKVLEQAEKLNPGLWKQHSEFVALACKNIAEHCTDMDSDKAYVLGLLHDIGRRVGVVSERHMIAGYQYCMEQG
;
A
#
# COMPACT_ATOMS: atom_id res chain seq x y z
N MET A 1 -1.98 -1.31 -22.16
CA MET A 1 -1.20 -0.32 -21.38
C MET A 1 -0.69 -1.01 -20.13
N CYS A 2 0.60 -0.87 -19.80
CA CYS A 2 1.15 -1.44 -18.57
C CYS A 2 0.60 -0.65 -17.36
N LYS A 3 0.00 -1.32 -16.37
CA LYS A 3 -0.49 -0.64 -15.16
C LYS A 3 0.72 -0.13 -14.37
N LYS A 4 0.73 1.17 -14.01
CA LYS A 4 1.78 1.80 -13.17
C LYS A 4 1.67 1.45 -11.67
N TYR A 5 0.98 0.36 -11.34
CA TYR A 5 0.74 -0.10 -9.97
C TYR A 5 0.52 -1.62 -9.99
N PRO A 6 0.84 -2.32 -8.89
CA PRO A 6 0.71 -3.77 -8.83
C PRO A 6 -0.75 -4.22 -8.90
N ASN A 7 -0.98 -5.49 -9.22
CA ASN A 7 -2.29 -6.09 -9.00
C ASN A 7 -2.50 -6.38 -7.50
N LYS A 8 -3.75 -6.66 -7.12
CA LYS A 8 -4.16 -6.93 -5.73
C LYS A 8 -3.33 -8.04 -5.06
N ASN A 9 -3.09 -9.15 -5.75
CA ASN A 9 -2.35 -10.28 -5.18
C ASN A 9 -0.88 -9.92 -4.92
N THR A 10 -0.25 -9.17 -5.83
CA THR A 10 1.11 -8.66 -5.63
C THR A 10 1.15 -7.68 -4.45
N ALA A 11 0.18 -6.77 -4.34
CA ALA A 11 0.12 -5.81 -3.24
C ALA A 11 -0.02 -6.49 -1.87
N ILE A 12 -0.88 -7.50 -1.75
CA ILE A 12 -1.04 -8.30 -0.52
C ILE A 12 0.28 -8.99 -0.16
N LYS A 13 0.94 -9.66 -1.12
CA LYS A 13 2.23 -10.32 -0.88
C LYS A 13 3.32 -9.34 -0.44
N VAL A 14 3.36 -8.15 -1.03
CA VAL A 14 4.30 -7.09 -0.67
C VAL A 14 4.07 -6.61 0.77
N LEU A 15 2.81 -6.40 1.16
CA LEU A 15 2.46 -6.02 2.54
C LEU A 15 2.85 -7.11 3.54
N GLU A 16 2.52 -8.38 3.25
CA GLU A 16 2.89 -9.54 4.10
C GLU A 16 4.41 -9.68 4.26
N GLN A 17 5.18 -9.45 3.18
CA GLN A 17 6.65 -9.47 3.25
C GLN A 17 7.20 -8.32 4.08
N ALA A 18 6.63 -7.12 3.94
CA ALA A 18 7.05 -5.95 4.70
C ALA A 18 6.71 -6.08 6.19
N GLU A 19 5.57 -6.68 6.54
CA GLU A 19 5.22 -7.01 7.93
C GLU A 19 6.23 -7.96 8.56
N LYS A 20 6.74 -8.96 7.82
CA LYS A 20 7.78 -9.86 8.34
C LYS A 20 9.08 -9.12 8.68
N LEU A 21 9.40 -8.05 7.95
CA LEU A 21 10.60 -7.23 8.20
C LEU A 21 10.38 -6.25 9.38
N ASN A 22 9.16 -5.79 9.58
CA ASN A 22 8.78 -4.90 10.67
C ASN A 22 7.37 -5.24 11.18
N PRO A 23 7.22 -6.19 12.11
CA PRO A 23 5.91 -6.58 12.63
C PRO A 23 5.25 -5.43 13.40
N GLY A 24 3.94 -5.24 13.23
CA GLY A 24 3.20 -4.26 14.03
C GLY A 24 1.83 -3.88 13.47
N LEU A 25 1.11 -3.05 14.22
CA LEU A 25 -0.27 -2.63 13.91
C LEU A 25 -0.41 -1.87 12.59
N TRP A 26 0.69 -1.35 12.03
CA TRP A 26 0.67 -0.60 10.77
C TRP A 26 0.21 -1.45 9.58
N LYS A 27 0.41 -2.78 9.63
CA LYS A 27 -0.10 -3.71 8.62
C LYS A 27 -1.62 -3.71 8.63
N GLN A 28 -2.23 -3.89 9.81
CA GLN A 28 -3.69 -3.87 9.97
C GLN A 28 -4.28 -2.49 9.63
N HIS A 29 -3.61 -1.41 10.03
CA HIS A 29 -3.94 -0.05 9.60
C HIS A 29 -4.00 0.05 8.07
N SER A 30 -2.99 -0.45 7.36
CA SER A 30 -2.95 -0.42 5.90
C SER A 30 -4.10 -1.23 5.26
N GLU A 31 -4.49 -2.35 5.86
CA GLU A 31 -5.65 -3.15 5.41
C GLU A 31 -6.97 -2.40 5.58
N PHE A 32 -7.17 -1.73 6.71
CA PHE A 32 -8.38 -0.92 6.94
C PHE A 32 -8.41 0.32 6.05
N VAL A 33 -7.27 0.98 5.83
CA VAL A 33 -7.15 2.10 4.88
C VAL A 33 -7.49 1.63 3.46
N ALA A 34 -6.99 0.47 3.03
CA ALA A 34 -7.31 -0.10 1.71
C ALA A 34 -8.82 -0.34 1.55
N LEU A 35 -9.47 -0.89 2.58
CA LEU A 35 -10.93 -1.11 2.57
C LEU A 35 -11.70 0.21 2.52
N ALA A 36 -11.30 1.21 3.32
CA ALA A 36 -11.91 2.54 3.28
C ALA A 36 -11.76 3.20 1.90
N CYS A 37 -10.55 3.15 1.32
CA CYS A 37 -10.27 3.69 -0.02
C CYS A 37 -11.16 3.03 -1.08
N LYS A 38 -11.29 1.70 -1.02
CA LYS A 38 -12.17 0.95 -1.92
C LYS A 38 -13.62 1.42 -1.79
N ASN A 39 -14.15 1.43 -0.57
CA ASN A 39 -15.54 1.77 -0.31
C ASN A 39 -15.86 3.21 -0.75
N ILE A 40 -14.94 4.16 -0.55
CA ILE A 40 -15.11 5.55 -1.01
C ILE A 40 -15.10 5.59 -2.55
N ALA A 41 -14.13 4.94 -3.19
CA ALA A 41 -14.00 4.94 -4.64
C ALA A 41 -15.19 4.28 -5.36
N GLU A 42 -15.85 3.28 -4.75
CA GLU A 42 -17.08 2.68 -5.28
C GLU A 42 -18.24 3.69 -5.41
N HIS A 43 -18.20 4.80 -4.67
CA HIS A 43 -19.20 5.86 -4.72
C HIS A 43 -18.77 7.05 -5.60
N CYS A 44 -17.60 6.99 -6.24
CA CYS A 44 -17.06 8.05 -7.09
C CYS A 44 -17.09 7.60 -8.56
N THR A 45 -17.80 8.33 -9.43
CA THR A 45 -18.03 7.92 -10.83
C THR A 45 -16.76 7.88 -11.70
N ASP A 46 -15.68 8.53 -11.25
CA ASP A 46 -14.42 8.70 -11.97
C ASP A 46 -13.23 7.99 -11.28
N MET A 47 -13.48 7.11 -10.31
CA MET A 47 -12.45 6.35 -9.60
C MET A 47 -12.54 4.84 -9.86
N ASP A 48 -11.37 4.20 -9.95
CA ASP A 48 -11.24 2.74 -9.97
C ASP A 48 -11.06 2.24 -8.53
N SER A 49 -12.04 1.51 -8.01
CA SER A 49 -12.06 1.03 -6.62
C SER A 49 -11.00 -0.04 -6.33
N ASP A 50 -10.64 -0.86 -7.31
CA ASP A 50 -9.56 -1.85 -7.17
C ASP A 50 -8.20 -1.16 -7.14
N LYS A 51 -8.01 -0.12 -7.96
CA LYS A 51 -6.82 0.74 -7.89
C LYS A 51 -6.72 1.43 -6.54
N ALA A 52 -7.83 2.01 -6.05
CA ALA A 52 -7.87 2.69 -4.76
C ALA A 52 -7.52 1.74 -3.61
N TYR A 53 -8.04 0.51 -3.64
CA TYR A 53 -7.68 -0.54 -2.68
C TYR A 53 -6.17 -0.82 -2.69
N VAL A 54 -5.58 -1.06 -3.87
CA VAL A 54 -4.15 -1.39 -3.99
C VAL A 54 -3.26 -0.27 -3.47
N LEU A 55 -3.55 0.97 -3.84
CA LEU A 55 -2.74 2.12 -3.42
C LEU A 55 -2.90 2.39 -1.91
N GLY A 56 -4.12 2.26 -1.37
CA GLY A 56 -4.35 2.35 0.07
C GLY A 56 -3.60 1.27 0.86
N LEU A 57 -3.54 0.04 0.33
CA LEU A 57 -2.85 -1.08 0.96
C LEU A 57 -1.34 -0.85 1.07
N LEU A 58 -0.75 -0.12 0.13
CA LEU A 58 0.70 0.10 0.05
C LEU A 58 1.15 1.51 0.46
N HIS A 59 0.24 2.38 0.93
CA HIS A 59 0.58 3.78 1.23
C HIS A 59 1.71 3.91 2.27
N ASP A 60 1.74 2.99 3.24
CA ASP A 60 2.71 2.95 4.34
C ASP A 60 3.85 1.95 4.11
N ILE A 61 4.07 1.47 2.87
CA ILE A 61 5.00 0.36 2.61
C ILE A 61 6.44 0.62 3.04
N GLY A 62 6.86 1.89 3.14
CA GLY A 62 8.17 2.25 3.66
C GLY A 62 8.37 1.92 5.14
N ARG A 63 7.32 1.58 5.90
CA ARG A 63 7.45 1.04 7.26
C ARG A 63 8.19 -0.29 7.29
N ARG A 64 8.40 -0.95 6.15
CA ARG A 64 9.28 -2.12 6.01
C ARG A 64 10.70 -1.93 6.58
N VAL A 65 11.18 -0.69 6.73
CA VAL A 65 12.54 -0.37 7.21
C VAL A 65 12.64 -0.29 8.74
N GLY A 66 11.54 -0.51 9.47
CA GLY A 66 11.49 -0.46 10.93
C GLY A 66 10.56 0.62 11.48
N VAL A 67 10.63 0.84 12.80
CA VAL A 67 9.82 1.86 13.49
C VAL A 67 10.37 3.24 13.18
N VAL A 68 9.73 3.90 12.21
CA VAL A 68 10.07 5.26 11.78
C VAL A 68 8.81 6.13 11.74
N SER A 69 8.97 7.42 12.02
CA SER A 69 7.91 8.42 11.82
C SER A 69 7.82 8.77 10.32
N GLU A 70 7.99 10.03 9.92
CA GLU A 70 7.73 10.53 8.56
C GLU A 70 8.63 9.88 7.49
N ARG A 71 9.77 9.31 7.90
CA ARG A 71 10.74 8.66 7.00
C ARG A 71 10.13 7.49 6.22
N HIS A 72 9.03 6.86 6.68
CA HIS A 72 8.37 5.81 5.91
C HIS A 72 7.89 6.30 4.53
N MET A 73 7.56 7.59 4.36
CA MET A 73 7.15 8.11 3.05
C MET A 73 8.29 8.04 2.03
N ILE A 74 9.50 8.50 2.42
CA ILE A 74 10.69 8.48 1.55
C ILE A 74 11.13 7.05 1.28
N ALA A 75 11.16 6.21 2.32
CA ALA A 75 11.51 4.79 2.17
C ALA A 75 10.50 4.05 1.26
N GLY A 76 9.22 4.38 1.35
CA GLY A 76 8.17 3.82 0.51
C GLY A 76 8.32 4.24 -0.94
N TYR A 77 8.60 5.52 -1.18
CA TYR A 77 8.92 6.05 -2.51
C TYR A 77 10.13 5.33 -3.13
N GLN A 78 11.25 5.26 -2.40
CA GLN A 78 12.47 4.59 -2.86
C GLN A 78 12.20 3.13 -3.21
N TYR A 79 11.51 2.40 -2.32
CA TYR A 79 11.13 1.03 -2.58
C TYR A 79 10.28 0.89 -3.85
N CYS A 80 9.26 1.74 -4.04
CA CYS A 80 8.43 1.69 -5.24
C CYS A 80 9.25 1.94 -6.51
N MET A 81 10.14 2.92 -6.50
CA MET A 81 11.02 3.22 -7.64
C MET A 81 11.94 2.05 -8.01
N GLU A 82 12.37 1.25 -7.04
CA GLU A 82 13.17 0.04 -7.28
C GLU A 82 12.38 -1.11 -7.92
N GLN A 83 11.03 -1.09 -7.83
CA GLN A 83 10.17 -2.14 -8.39
C GLN A 83 9.72 -1.89 -9.84
N GLY A 84 10.07 -0.73 -10.43
CA GLY A 84 9.71 -0.33 -11.80
C GLY A 84 8.43 0.48 -11.92
#